data_AF-A0A925FU72-F1
#
_entry.id   AF-A0A925FU72-F1
#
_cell.length_a   1.000
_cell.length_b   1.000
_cell.length_c   1.000
_cell.angle_alpha   90.00
_cell.angle_beta   90.00
_cell.angle_gamma   90.00
#
_symmetry.space_group_name_H-M   'P 1'
#
loop_
_entity.id
_entity.type
_entity.pdbx_description
1 polymer ?
#
loop_
_entity_poly.entity_id
_entity_poly.type
_entity_poly.pdbx_seq_one_letter_code
_entity_poly.pdbx_strand_id
1 'polypeptide(L)'
;YVINLGLQYDIEKAGINTTLLFNQIGRRILYVGNEDIPAIWENPRPILDFQIAKKLFKSQGEIRLSVSDLLNQRAYFYHDVDDNKKFNRNSDAIAIDRLYGSTFSLTFGYTFK
;
A
#
# COMPACT_ATOMS: atom_id res chain seq x y z
N TYR A 1 1.21 -9.50 12.70
CA TYR A 1 -0.19 -9.02 12.57
C TYR A 1 -0.43 -8.60 11.13
N VAL A 2 -1.69 -8.48 10.73
CA VAL A 2 -2.10 -7.89 9.45
C VAL A 2 -3.25 -6.94 9.74
N ILE A 3 -3.20 -5.75 9.15
CA ILE A 3 -4.28 -4.76 9.17
C ILE A 3 -4.73 -4.57 7.73
N ASN A 4 -6.03 -4.69 7.49
CA ASN A 4 -6.69 -4.47 6.22
C ASN A 4 -7.97 -3.69 6.53
N LEU A 5 -8.05 -2.45 6.07
CA LEU A 5 -9.18 -1.56 6.28
C LEU A 5 -9.63 -0.98 4.95
N GLY A 6 -10.94 -0.88 4.77
CA GLY A 6 -11.55 -0.24 3.62
C GLY A 6 -12.64 0.72 4.08
N LEU A 7 -12.61 1.94 3.57
CA LEU A 7 -13.65 2.93 3.76
C LEU A 7 -14.19 3.34 2.38
N GLN A 8 -15.51 3.29 2.23
CA GLN A 8 -16.18 3.71 1.01
C GLN A 8 -17.26 4.73 1.35
N TYR A 9 -17.40 5.73 0.49
CA TYR A 9 -18.43 6.75 0.61
C TYR A 9 -19.02 7.05 -0.75
N ASP A 10 -20.35 6.94 -0.86
CA ASP A 10 -21.11 7.19 -2.07
C ASP A 10 -22.02 8.40 -1.87
N ILE A 11 -21.86 9.39 -2.75
CA ILE A 11 -22.72 10.56 -2.84
C ILE A 11 -23.62 10.37 -4.05
N GLU A 12 -24.68 9.58 -3.87
CA GLU A 12 -25.56 9.15 -4.97
C GLU A 12 -26.12 10.34 -5.77
N LYS A 13 -26.57 11.40 -5.08
CA LYS A 13 -27.08 12.62 -5.72
C LYS A 13 -26.06 13.30 -6.63
N ALA A 14 -24.78 13.21 -6.29
CA ALA A 14 -23.69 13.73 -7.08
C ALA A 14 -23.10 12.66 -8.03
N GLY A 15 -23.49 11.40 -7.93
CA GLY A 15 -22.88 10.28 -8.65
C GLY A 15 -21.38 10.14 -8.39
N ILE A 16 -20.91 10.49 -7.19
CA ILE A 16 -19.49 10.39 -6.79
C ILE A 16 -19.33 9.22 -5.85
N ASN A 17 -18.35 8.36 -6.10
CA ASN A 17 -17.94 7.29 -5.18
C ASN A 17 -16.47 7.46 -4.84
N THR A 18 -16.12 7.40 -3.56
CA THR A 18 -14.74 7.43 -3.07
C THR A 18 -14.44 6.19 -2.28
N THR A 19 -13.23 5.66 -2.44
CA THR A 19 -12.72 4.50 -1.69
C THR A 19 -11.33 4.83 -1.14
N LEU A 20 -11.09 4.48 0.12
CA LEU A 20 -9.80 4.53 0.77
C LEU A 20 -9.48 3.13 1.31
N LEU A 21 -8.33 2.57 0.96
CA LEU A 21 -7.88 1.26 1.41
C LEU A 21 -6.58 1.41 2.18
N PHE A 22 -6.48 0.79 3.35
CA PHE A 22 -5.28 0.75 4.15
C PHE A 22 -4.84 -0.69 4.39
N ASN A 23 -3.59 -0.98 4.08
CA ASN A 23 -2.98 -2.30 4.23
C ASN A 23 -1.66 -2.18 4.98
N GLN A 24 -1.48 -2.98 6.03
CA GLN A 24 -0.18 -3.09 6.69
C GLN A 24 0.05 -4.52 7.17
N ILE A 25 1.21 -5.07 6.83
CA ILE A 25 1.67 -6.36 7.32
C ILE A 25 2.75 -6.09 8.38
N GLY A 26 2.66 -6.77 9.51
CA GLY A 26 3.65 -6.71 10.58
C GLY A 26 4.98 -7.34 10.17
N ARG A 27 5.97 -7.24 11.06
CA ARG A 27 7.34 -7.70 10.79
C ARG A 27 7.32 -9.18 10.45
N ARG A 28 8.05 -9.57 9.40
CA ARG A 28 8.17 -10.97 8.96
C ARG A 28 9.55 -11.27 8.39
N ILE A 29 9.91 -12.54 8.35
CA ILE A 29 11.14 -13.01 7.71
C ILE A 29 10.93 -12.99 6.19
N LEU A 30 11.82 -12.33 5.46
CA LEU A 30 11.93 -12.43 4.00
C LEU A 30 12.79 -13.63 3.61
N TYR A 31 13.96 -13.77 4.25
CA TYR A 31 14.88 -14.89 4.06
C TYR A 31 15.32 -15.44 5.41
N VAL A 32 15.20 -16.76 5.57
CA VAL A 32 15.69 -17.46 6.75
C VAL A 32 17.23 -17.44 6.71
N GLY A 33 17.84 -17.04 7.82
CA GLY A 33 19.29 -17.05 8.00
C GLY A 33 19.83 -18.42 8.44
N ASN A 34 21.12 -18.46 8.74
CA ASN A 34 21.80 -19.60 9.34
C ASN A 34 22.74 -19.10 10.47
N GLU A 35 23.65 -19.95 10.93
CA GLU A 35 24.58 -19.63 12.03
C GLU A 35 25.56 -18.49 11.68
N ASP A 36 25.88 -18.31 10.40
CA ASP A 36 26.85 -17.31 9.93
C ASP A 36 26.18 -16.02 9.41
N ILE A 37 24.98 -16.13 8.84
CA ILE A 37 24.25 -15.04 8.20
C ILE A 37 22.88 -14.90 8.86
N PRO A 38 22.61 -13.81 9.59
CA PRO A 38 21.33 -13.61 10.25
C PRO A 38 20.18 -13.49 9.24
N ALA A 39 18.97 -13.79 9.70
CA ALA A 39 17.77 -13.68 8.86
C ALA A 39 17.55 -12.23 8.38
N ILE A 40 16.92 -12.11 7.20
CA ILE A 40 16.49 -10.81 6.67
C ILE A 40 15.02 -10.61 7.05
N TRP A 41 14.74 -9.53 7.74
CA TRP A 41 13.40 -9.14 8.17
C TRP A 41 12.85 -8.01 7.33
N GLU A 42 11.58 -8.10 6.98
CA GLU A 42 10.83 -7.01 6.36
C GLU A 42 10.24 -6.10 7.44
N ASN A 43 10.55 -4.80 7.35
CA ASN A 43 9.97 -3.79 8.20
C ASN A 43 8.51 -3.51 7.79
N PRO A 44 7.55 -3.46 8.74
CA PRO A 44 6.18 -3.07 8.45
C PRO A 44 6.09 -1.74 7.70
N ARG A 45 5.30 -1.74 6.64
CA ARG A 45 5.04 -0.57 5.82
C ARG A 45 3.54 -0.43 5.56
N PRO A 46 2.88 0.64 6.04
CA PRO A 46 1.51 0.94 5.65
C PRO A 46 1.44 1.33 4.17
N ILE A 47 0.44 0.79 3.49
CA ILE A 47 0.05 1.10 2.11
C ILE A 47 -1.33 1.74 2.18
N LEU A 48 -1.47 2.93 1.60
CA LEU A 48 -2.72 3.66 1.52
C LEU A 48 -3.08 3.86 0.06
N ASP A 49 -4.19 3.29 -0.38
CA ASP A 49 -4.71 3.47 -1.74
C ASP A 49 -5.97 4.32 -1.70
N PHE A 50 -6.11 5.23 -2.65
CA PHE A 50 -7.26 6.11 -2.77
C PHE A 50 -7.84 6.03 -4.17
N GLN A 51 -9.16 6.03 -4.25
CA GLN A 51 -9.89 6.05 -5.52
C GLN A 51 -11.06 7.01 -5.42
N ILE A 52 -11.30 7.75 -6.51
CA ILE A 52 -12.52 8.53 -6.72
C ILE A 52 -13.09 8.23 -8.11
N ALA A 53 -14.40 8.02 -8.16
CA ALA A 53 -15.15 7.78 -9.39
C ALA A 53 -16.32 8.76 -9.51
N LYS A 54 -16.65 9.11 -10.74
CA LYS A 54 -17.76 9.99 -11.10
C LYS A 54 -18.58 9.34 -12.21
N LYS A 55 -19.87 9.11 -11.92
CA LYS A 55 -20.87 8.69 -12.90
C LYS A 55 -21.21 9.85 -13.83
N LEU A 56 -21.34 9.55 -15.12
CA LEU A 56 -21.64 10.44 -16.23
C LEU A 56 -22.78 9.85 -17.08
N PHE A 57 -23.34 10.65 -17.99
CA PHE A 57 -24.33 10.19 -18.99
C PHE A 57 -25.51 9.41 -18.37
N LYS A 58 -26.13 9.94 -17.31
CA LYS A 58 -27.20 9.25 -16.57
C LYS A 58 -26.79 7.83 -16.10
N SER A 59 -25.57 7.73 -15.57
CA SER A 59 -24.94 6.48 -15.11
C SER A 59 -24.60 5.47 -16.20
N GLN A 60 -24.57 5.90 -17.48
CA GLN A 60 -24.08 5.07 -18.59
C GLN A 60 -22.56 5.15 -18.75
N GLY A 61 -21.90 6.16 -18.17
CA GLY A 61 -20.44 6.24 -18.15
C GLY A 61 -19.90 6.51 -16.76
N GLU A 62 -18.62 6.22 -16.56
CA GLU A 62 -17.89 6.49 -15.34
C GLU A 62 -16.45 6.89 -15.65
N ILE A 63 -15.97 7.97 -15.02
CA ILE A 63 -14.54 8.28 -14.95
C ILE A 63 -14.05 7.93 -13.55
N ARG A 64 -12.92 7.26 -13.45
CA ARG A 64 -12.30 6.84 -12.21
C ARG A 64 -10.83 7.24 -12.18
N LEU A 65 -10.43 7.89 -11.10
CA LEU A 65 -9.05 8.18 -10.77
C LEU A 65 -8.65 7.31 -9.59
N SER A 66 -7.54 6.59 -9.70
CA SER A 66 -6.96 5.82 -8.59
C SER A 66 -5.51 6.23 -8.36
N VAL A 67 -5.15 6.33 -7.09
CA VAL A 67 -3.79 6.52 -6.62
C VAL A 67 -3.45 5.36 -5.70
N SER A 68 -2.54 4.51 -6.13
CA SER A 68 -2.01 3.43 -5.31
C SER A 68 -0.74 3.86 -4.61
N ASP A 69 -0.54 3.35 -3.40
CA ASP A 69 0.61 3.64 -2.55
C ASP A 69 0.84 5.15 -2.29
N LEU A 70 -0.22 5.84 -1.86
CA LEU A 70 -0.27 7.28 -1.65
C LEU A 70 0.79 7.81 -0.67
N LEU A 71 1.17 7.00 0.34
CA LEU A 71 2.19 7.39 1.31
C LEU A 71 3.63 7.33 0.76
N ASN A 72 3.84 6.59 -0.35
CA ASN A 72 5.13 6.42 -1.03
C ASN A 72 6.31 6.16 -0.07
N GLN A 73 6.09 5.32 0.93
CA GLN A 73 7.10 4.98 1.91
C GLN A 73 8.16 4.04 1.33
N ARG A 74 9.35 4.11 1.89
CA ARG A 74 10.46 3.22 1.55
C ARG A 74 10.30 1.88 2.28
N ALA A 75 10.47 0.77 1.57
CA ALA A 75 10.50 -0.56 2.16
C ALA A 75 11.94 -0.89 2.58
N TYR A 76 12.09 -1.24 3.85
CA TYR A 76 13.37 -1.65 4.43
C TYR A 76 13.33 -3.13 4.75
N PHE A 77 14.38 -3.82 4.33
CA PHE A 77 14.67 -5.18 4.73
C PHE A 77 16.02 -5.19 5.41
N TYR A 78 16.10 -5.77 6.60
CA TYR A 78 17.22 -5.56 7.51
C TYR A 78 17.56 -6.81 8.29
N HIS A 79 18.80 -6.89 8.74
CA HIS A 79 19.20 -7.79 9.81
C HIS A 79 19.03 -7.06 11.14
N ASP A 80 18.33 -7.71 12.06
CA ASP A 80 18.10 -7.20 13.42
C ASP A 80 19.33 -7.52 14.26
N VAL A 81 20.20 -6.52 14.44
CA VAL A 81 21.54 -6.73 15.02
C VAL A 81 21.49 -6.78 16.54
N ASP A 82 20.54 -6.07 17.15
CA ASP A 82 20.35 -6.00 18.61
C ASP A 82 19.22 -6.91 19.14
N ASP A 83 18.61 -7.72 18.25
CA ASP A 83 17.51 -8.67 18.50
C ASP A 83 16.29 -8.03 19.20
N ASN A 84 16.07 -6.72 18.99
CA ASN A 84 15.01 -5.97 19.66
C ASN A 84 13.65 -6.10 18.93
N LYS A 85 13.62 -6.77 17.76
CA LYS A 85 12.46 -7.01 16.89
C LYS A 85 11.84 -5.77 16.26
N LYS A 86 12.57 -4.67 16.19
CA LYS A 86 12.17 -3.38 15.62
C LYS A 86 13.27 -2.88 14.71
N PHE A 87 12.86 -2.30 13.60
CA PHE A 87 13.83 -1.67 12.70
C PHE A 87 14.36 -0.37 13.30
N ASN A 88 15.68 -0.24 13.35
CA ASN A 88 16.38 0.99 13.64
C ASN A 88 17.44 1.26 12.57
N ARG A 89 17.22 2.31 11.77
CA ARG A 89 18.09 2.70 10.65
C ARG A 89 19.54 2.99 11.05
N ASN A 90 19.81 3.34 12.30
CA ASN A 90 21.15 3.73 12.75
C ASN A 90 21.98 2.54 13.26
N SER A 91 21.34 1.46 13.70
CA SER A 91 22.00 0.30 14.32
C SER A 91 21.87 -0.97 13.49
N ASP A 92 20.77 -1.13 12.74
CA ASP A 92 20.53 -2.33 11.94
C ASP A 92 21.21 -2.29 10.58
N ALA A 93 21.67 -3.46 10.13
CA ALA A 93 22.23 -3.62 8.80
C ALA A 93 21.10 -3.74 7.76
N ILE A 94 20.99 -2.75 6.87
CA ILE A 94 20.03 -2.78 5.76
C ILE A 94 20.53 -3.74 4.68
N ALA A 95 19.73 -4.75 4.37
CA ALA A 95 19.98 -5.68 3.28
C ALA A 95 19.37 -5.20 1.96
N ILE A 96 18.14 -4.67 2.00
CA ILE A 96 17.44 -4.14 0.83
C ILE A 96 16.74 -2.84 1.22
N ASP A 97 16.94 -1.82 0.40
CA ASP A 97 16.23 -0.56 0.44
C ASP A 97 15.52 -0.36 -0.91
N ARG A 98 14.18 -0.31 -0.90
CA ARG A 98 13.38 -0.15 -2.11
C ARG A 98 12.30 0.90 -1.96
N LEU A 99 12.21 1.78 -2.95
CA LEU A 99 11.06 2.65 -3.15
C LEU A 99 10.20 2.06 -4.28
N TYR A 100 8.99 1.59 -3.95
CA TYR A 100 8.07 1.02 -4.95
C TYR A 100 7.39 2.08 -5.81
N GLY A 101 7.18 3.28 -5.26
CA GLY A 101 6.54 4.39 -5.97
C GLY A 101 5.02 4.36 -5.90
N SER A 102 4.42 5.55 -5.95
CA SER A 102 2.97 5.68 -6.13
C SER A 102 2.60 5.48 -7.60
N THR A 103 1.48 4.79 -7.84
CA THR A 103 0.93 4.62 -9.20
C THR A 103 -0.34 5.43 -9.33
N PHE A 104 -0.50 6.10 -10.48
CA PHE A 104 -1.70 6.86 -10.81
C PHE A 104 -2.38 6.21 -12.02
N SER A 105 -3.70 6.00 -11.95
CA SER A 105 -4.48 5.51 -13.07
C SER A 105 -5.74 6.36 -13.29
N LEU A 106 -6.06 6.57 -14.55
CA LEU A 106 -7.30 7.19 -15.02
C LEU A 106 -8.00 6.17 -15.91
N THR A 107 -9.24 5.84 -15.57
CA THR A 107 -10.06 4.88 -16.30
C THR A 107 -11.38 5.53 -16.70
N PHE A 108 -11.80 5.29 -17.94
CA PHE A 108 -13.13 5.65 -18.42
C PHE A 108 -13.85 4.38 -18.86
N GLY A 109 -15.08 4.20 -18.38
CA GLY A 109 -15.97 3.13 -18.81
C GLY A 109 -17.28 3.69 -19.34
N TYR A 110 -17.84 3.05 -20.37
CA TYR A 110 -19.15 3.39 -20.92
C TYR A 110 -19.91 2.12 -21.32
N THR A 111 -21.20 2.07 -20.96
CA THR A 111 -22.09 0.95 -21.24
C THR A 111 -23.11 1.35 -22.31
N PHE A 112 -23.02 0.71 -23.48
CA PHE A 112 -24.02 0.83 -24.54
C PHE A 112 -25.26 0.00 -24.18
N LYS A 113 -26.44 0.54 -24.46
CA LYS A 113 -27.72 -0.18 -24.39
C LYS A 113 -28.20 -0.48 -25.79
#